data_AF-A0AA36HJ67-F1
#
_entry.id   AF-A0AA36HJ67-F1
#
_cell.length_a   1.000
_cell.length_b   1.000
_cell.length_c   1.000
_cell.angle_alpha   90.00
_cell.angle_beta   90.00
_cell.angle_gamma   90.00
#
_symmetry.space_group_name_H-M   'P 1'
#
loop_
_entity.id
_entity.type
_entity.pdbx_description
1 polymer ?
#
loop_
_entity_poly.entity_id
_entity_poly.type
_entity_poly.pdbx_seq_one_letter_code
_entity_poly.pdbx_strand_id
1 'polypeptide(L)'
;MDKKSKLTGRPRDGRVSDALLRVTLLELAAAGYLGTTVAGVARRAATSKQAIYRRYRDKNALVAAALAHGFEAVRTEPPLRGSVAEDLRRYLSGLATAFAETPLGAAVRALASYRQKPEFAVVFDEAETGQRLALRQILIATPFEADMETRIDLLLGQLYFSLVFHGDILNADDIETSIHLVLGLVAPRDPAPFSGLPGT
;
A
#
# COMPACT_ATOMS: atom_id res chain seq x y z
N MET A 1 -5.74 11.64 -56.69
CA MET A 1 -4.85 11.99 -55.56
C MET A 1 -5.74 12.66 -54.51
N ASP A 2 -5.88 12.25 -53.26
CA ASP A 2 -5.14 11.25 -52.49
C ASP A 2 -6.02 10.64 -51.39
N LYS A 3 -5.82 9.34 -51.17
CA LYS A 3 -6.23 8.60 -49.98
C LYS A 3 -5.57 9.21 -48.74
N LYS A 4 -6.34 9.51 -47.69
CA LYS A 4 -5.81 9.46 -46.32
C LYS A 4 -6.52 8.36 -45.52
N SER A 5 -5.79 7.24 -45.53
CA SER A 5 -5.81 6.06 -44.68
C SER A 5 -6.52 6.19 -43.32
N LYS A 6 -7.43 5.24 -43.07
CA LYS A 6 -7.86 4.82 -41.73
C LYS A 6 -6.64 4.33 -40.94
N LEU A 7 -6.35 4.93 -39.79
CA LEU A 7 -5.67 4.25 -38.70
C LEU A 7 -6.63 4.09 -37.53
N THR A 8 -7.37 2.99 -37.63
CA THR A 8 -8.12 2.36 -36.56
C THR A 8 -7.12 1.67 -35.63
N GLY A 9 -6.67 2.36 -34.58
CA GLY A 9 -6.12 1.71 -33.40
C GLY A 9 -7.25 1.39 -32.44
N ARG A 10 -7.85 0.19 -32.52
CA ARG A 10 -8.81 -0.30 -31.52
C ARG A 10 -8.17 -0.20 -30.12
N PRO A 11 -8.88 0.20 -29.04
CA PRO A 11 -8.35 0.05 -27.68
C PRO A 11 -8.20 -1.45 -27.42
N ARG A 12 -6.99 -1.98 -27.62
CA ARG A 12 -6.63 -3.39 -27.41
C ARG A 12 -5.69 -3.43 -26.20
N ASP A 13 -5.98 -4.35 -25.27
CA ASP A 13 -5.09 -4.82 -24.18
C ASP A 13 -5.09 -4.16 -22.78
N GLY A 14 -6.18 -3.53 -22.33
CA GLY A 14 -6.35 -3.31 -20.87
C GLY A 14 -6.47 -4.63 -20.11
N ARG A 15 -7.51 -5.42 -20.42
CA ARG A 15 -7.86 -6.66 -19.71
C ARG A 15 -6.80 -7.77 -19.74
N VAL A 16 -6.05 -7.89 -20.84
CA VAL A 16 -4.97 -8.88 -20.97
C VAL A 16 -3.76 -8.48 -20.12
N SER A 17 -3.55 -7.18 -19.93
CA SER A 17 -2.53 -6.66 -19.02
C SER A 17 -2.95 -6.91 -17.57
N ASP A 18 -4.19 -6.62 -17.19
CA ASP A 18 -4.67 -6.78 -15.81
C ASP A 18 -4.61 -8.25 -15.34
N ALA A 19 -5.04 -9.19 -16.20
CA ALA A 19 -4.99 -10.61 -15.87
C ALA A 19 -3.56 -11.11 -15.65
N LEU A 20 -2.60 -10.67 -16.50
CA LEU A 20 -1.19 -11.00 -16.36
C LEU A 20 -0.60 -10.41 -15.07
N LEU A 21 -0.91 -9.15 -14.75
CA LEU A 21 -0.42 -8.48 -13.55
C LEU A 21 -0.97 -9.13 -12.28
N ARG A 22 -2.26 -9.48 -12.25
CA ARG A 22 -2.88 -10.23 -11.15
C ARG A 22 -2.24 -11.61 -10.95
N VAL A 23 -1.98 -12.35 -12.03
CA VAL A 23 -1.29 -13.65 -11.95
C VAL A 23 0.14 -13.49 -11.45
N THR A 24 0.83 -12.43 -11.86
CA THR A 24 2.18 -12.12 -11.38
C THR A 24 2.16 -11.82 -9.88
N LEU A 25 1.19 -11.06 -9.40
CA LEU A 25 1.05 -10.75 -7.97
C LEU A 25 0.74 -12.02 -7.14
N LEU A 26 -0.10 -12.92 -7.68
CA LEU A 26 -0.37 -14.23 -7.08
C LEU A 26 0.88 -15.13 -7.03
N GLU A 27 1.68 -15.14 -8.09
CA GLU A 27 2.95 -15.89 -8.12
C GLU A 27 3.92 -15.34 -7.07
N LEU A 28 4.02 -14.01 -6.97
CA LEU A 28 4.85 -13.33 -5.99
C LEU A 28 4.41 -13.63 -4.56
N ALA A 29 3.10 -13.61 -4.30
CA ALA A 29 2.53 -13.95 -3.00
C ALA A 29 2.80 -15.42 -2.60
N ALA A 30 2.77 -16.34 -3.57
CA ALA A 30 2.93 -17.77 -3.31
C ALA A 30 4.40 -18.23 -3.22
N ALA A 31 5.27 -17.69 -4.08
CA ALA A 31 6.65 -18.16 -4.25
C ALA A 31 7.72 -17.17 -3.78
N GLY A 32 7.31 -15.96 -3.35
CA GLY A 32 8.22 -14.87 -3.03
C GLY A 32 8.94 -14.33 -4.27
N TYR A 33 9.75 -13.27 -4.07
CA TYR A 33 10.44 -12.63 -5.20
C TYR A 33 11.44 -13.57 -5.87
N LEU A 34 12.24 -14.32 -5.12
CA LEU A 34 13.24 -15.23 -5.70
C LEU A 34 12.60 -16.39 -6.47
N GLY A 35 11.51 -16.97 -5.95
CA GLY A 35 10.79 -18.08 -6.60
C GLY A 35 9.98 -17.67 -7.83
N THR A 36 9.64 -16.38 -7.97
CA THR A 36 8.91 -15.87 -9.13
C THR A 36 9.77 -15.92 -10.40
N THR A 37 9.26 -16.52 -11.47
CA THR A 37 9.95 -16.56 -12.78
C THR A 37 9.01 -16.15 -13.92
N VAL A 38 9.56 -15.51 -14.97
CA VAL A 38 8.77 -15.15 -16.16
C VAL A 38 8.16 -16.39 -16.83
N ALA A 39 8.87 -17.52 -16.80
CA ALA A 39 8.35 -18.80 -17.29
C ALA A 39 7.17 -19.31 -16.43
N GLY A 40 7.29 -19.23 -15.10
CA GLY A 40 6.23 -19.60 -14.16
C GLY A 40 4.97 -18.75 -14.36
N VAL A 41 5.15 -17.44 -14.44
CA VAL A 41 4.07 -16.49 -14.73
C VAL A 41 3.43 -16.76 -16.08
N ALA A 42 4.22 -16.94 -17.15
CA ALA A 42 3.70 -17.22 -18.49
C ALA A 42 2.79 -18.46 -18.50
N ARG A 43 3.25 -19.54 -17.86
CA ARG A 43 2.49 -20.78 -17.71
C ARG A 43 1.18 -20.56 -16.95
N ARG A 44 1.21 -19.88 -15.79
CA ARG A 44 0.00 -19.62 -14.99
C ARG A 44 -0.98 -18.66 -15.69
N ALA A 45 -0.47 -17.70 -16.45
CA ALA A 45 -1.27 -16.73 -17.19
C ALA A 45 -1.72 -17.23 -18.57
N ALA A 46 -1.46 -18.51 -18.90
CA ALA A 46 -1.76 -19.11 -20.21
C ALA A 46 -1.26 -18.26 -21.40
N THR A 47 -0.05 -17.72 -21.28
CA THR A 47 0.60 -16.87 -22.30
C THR A 47 2.03 -17.32 -22.60
N SER A 48 2.70 -16.70 -23.57
CA SER A 48 4.10 -17.00 -23.91
C SER A 48 5.06 -16.03 -23.24
N LYS A 49 6.28 -16.50 -22.93
CA LYS A 49 7.38 -15.62 -22.45
C LYS A 49 7.62 -14.45 -23.41
N GLN A 50 7.57 -14.71 -24.72
CA GLN A 50 7.75 -13.68 -25.74
C GLN A 50 6.67 -12.59 -25.67
N ALA A 51 5.41 -12.95 -25.39
CA ALA A 51 4.33 -11.99 -25.21
C ALA A 51 4.51 -11.12 -23.95
N ILE A 52 5.11 -11.65 -22.89
CA ILE A 52 5.48 -10.89 -21.69
C ILE A 52 6.66 -9.97 -21.98
N TYR A 53 7.75 -10.48 -22.56
CA TYR A 53 8.95 -9.70 -22.85
C TYR A 53 8.73 -8.55 -23.83
N ARG A 54 7.71 -8.66 -24.69
CA ARG A 54 7.29 -7.54 -25.56
C ARG A 54 6.77 -6.33 -24.76
N ARG A 55 6.25 -6.55 -23.55
CA ARG A 55 5.65 -5.51 -22.69
C ARG A 55 6.58 -5.10 -21.55
N TYR A 56 7.31 -6.05 -20.98
CA TYR A 56 8.19 -5.83 -19.84
C TYR A 56 9.59 -6.32 -20.19
N ARG A 57 10.57 -5.43 -20.08
CA ARG A 57 11.97 -5.72 -20.47
C ARG A 57 12.58 -6.90 -19.70
N ASP A 58 12.17 -7.10 -18.45
CA ASP A 58 12.73 -8.10 -17.55
C ASP A 58 11.73 -8.48 -16.44
N LYS A 59 12.15 -9.38 -15.54
CA LYS A 59 11.37 -9.82 -14.38
C LYS A 59 11.05 -8.66 -13.42
N ASN A 60 11.98 -7.72 -13.21
CA ASN A 60 11.78 -6.63 -12.26
C ASN A 60 10.69 -5.69 -12.77
N ALA A 61 10.74 -5.33 -14.05
CA ALA A 61 9.72 -4.50 -14.69
C ALA A 61 8.32 -5.15 -14.62
N LEU A 62 8.24 -6.47 -14.84
CA LEU A 62 6.97 -7.21 -14.71
C LEU A 62 6.44 -7.20 -13.26
N VAL A 63 7.31 -7.47 -12.28
CA VAL A 63 6.95 -7.50 -10.86
C VAL A 63 6.57 -6.11 -10.34
N ALA A 64 7.31 -5.07 -10.74
CA ALA A 64 7.01 -3.68 -10.40
C ALA A 64 5.64 -3.28 -10.94
N ALA A 65 5.34 -3.60 -12.21
CA ALA A 65 4.04 -3.33 -12.80
C ALA A 65 2.91 -4.08 -12.07
N ALA A 66 3.15 -5.32 -11.62
CA ALA A 66 2.16 -6.08 -10.87
C ALA A 66 1.90 -5.49 -9.48
N LEU A 67 2.97 -5.04 -8.80
CA LEU A 67 2.87 -4.36 -7.52
C LEU A 67 2.11 -3.03 -7.65
N ALA A 68 2.42 -2.23 -8.67
CA ALA A 68 1.75 -0.96 -8.95
C ALA A 68 0.25 -1.18 -9.23
N HIS A 69 -0.09 -2.18 -10.03
CA HIS A 69 -1.48 -2.59 -10.26
C HIS A 69 -2.18 -3.02 -8.96
N GLY A 70 -1.46 -3.70 -8.06
CA GLY A 70 -1.97 -4.05 -6.74
C GLY A 70 -2.32 -2.81 -5.90
N PHE A 71 -1.42 -1.83 -5.81
CA PHE A 71 -1.67 -0.59 -5.07
C PHE A 71 -2.76 0.28 -5.69
N GLU A 72 -2.89 0.32 -7.02
CA GLU A 72 -3.94 1.07 -7.71
C GLU A 72 -5.35 0.59 -7.29
N ALA A 73 -5.51 -0.73 -7.09
CA ALA A 73 -6.78 -1.32 -6.66
C ALA A 73 -7.17 -0.98 -5.22
N VAL A 74 -6.25 -0.43 -4.42
CA VAL A 74 -6.45 -0.08 -3.00
C VAL A 74 -6.79 1.39 -2.79
N ARG A 75 -6.73 2.21 -3.85
CA ARG A 75 -7.02 3.65 -3.74
C ARG A 75 -8.37 3.88 -3.07
N THR A 76 -8.32 4.58 -1.94
CA THR A 76 -9.49 4.82 -1.08
C THR A 76 -10.29 6.02 -1.54
N GLU A 77 -11.57 6.03 -1.16
CA GLU A 77 -12.44 7.18 -1.34
C GLU A 77 -11.97 8.40 -0.51
N PRO A 78 -12.34 9.62 -0.92
CA PRO A 78 -12.08 10.82 -0.13
C PRO A 78 -12.69 10.73 1.28
N PRO A 79 -12.11 11.43 2.29
CA PRO A 79 -12.66 11.45 3.63
C PRO A 79 -14.06 12.08 3.66
N LEU A 80 -14.93 11.58 4.54
CA LEU A 80 -16.28 12.13 4.71
C LEU A 80 -16.30 13.44 5.50
N ARG A 81 -15.23 13.75 6.25
CA ARG A 81 -15.06 14.98 7.05
C ARG A 81 -16.10 15.16 8.16
N GLY A 82 -16.68 14.07 8.64
CA GLY A 82 -17.58 14.08 9.80
C GLY A 82 -16.84 13.89 11.12
N SER A 83 -15.93 12.91 11.17
CA SER A 83 -15.12 12.58 12.34
C SER A 83 -13.74 12.11 11.88
N VAL A 84 -12.68 12.77 12.36
CA VAL A 84 -11.29 12.42 12.03
C VAL A 84 -10.98 10.98 12.44
N ALA A 85 -11.43 10.56 13.62
CA ALA A 85 -11.23 9.20 14.09
C ALA A 85 -11.97 8.17 13.20
N GLU A 86 -13.16 8.50 12.71
CA GLU A 86 -13.90 7.63 11.78
C GLU A 86 -13.25 7.53 10.41
N ASP A 87 -12.82 8.67 9.86
CA ASP A 87 -12.12 8.71 8.58
C ASP A 87 -10.78 7.94 8.65
N LEU A 88 -10.01 8.11 9.73
CA LEU A 88 -8.79 7.32 9.97
C LEU A 88 -9.09 5.82 10.10
N ARG A 89 -10.09 5.44 10.90
CA ARG A 89 -10.50 4.03 11.07
C ARG A 89 -10.85 3.40 9.73
N ARG A 90 -11.68 4.08 8.94
CA ARG A 90 -12.12 3.60 7.62
C ARG A 90 -10.93 3.43 6.69
N TYR A 91 -10.05 4.42 6.64
CA TYR A 91 -8.86 4.40 5.79
C TYR A 91 -7.90 3.26 6.17
N LEU A 92 -7.53 3.16 7.45
CA LEU A 92 -6.61 2.14 7.94
C LEU A 92 -7.20 0.73 7.84
N SER A 93 -8.49 0.57 8.13
CA SER A 93 -9.19 -0.72 7.95
C SER A 93 -9.22 -1.11 6.48
N GLY A 94 -9.45 -0.16 5.56
CA GLY A 94 -9.40 -0.41 4.12
C GLY A 94 -8.04 -0.93 3.65
N LEU A 95 -6.94 -0.32 4.12
CA LEU A 95 -5.58 -0.80 3.84
C LEU A 95 -5.33 -2.18 4.44
N ALA A 96 -5.71 -2.39 5.70
CA ALA A 96 -5.55 -3.68 6.39
C ALA A 96 -6.30 -4.79 5.65
N THR A 97 -7.57 -4.58 5.30
CA THR A 97 -8.38 -5.50 4.50
C THR A 97 -7.75 -5.77 3.15
N ALA A 98 -7.26 -4.74 2.44
CA ALA A 98 -6.60 -4.93 1.16
C ALA A 98 -5.34 -5.80 1.27
N PHE A 99 -4.54 -5.63 2.32
CA PHE A 99 -3.36 -6.46 2.55
C PHE A 99 -3.71 -7.89 3.01
N ALA A 100 -4.83 -8.08 3.71
CA ALA A 100 -5.28 -9.39 4.17
C ALA A 100 -5.96 -10.22 3.06
N GLU A 101 -6.86 -9.61 2.30
CA GLU A 101 -7.78 -10.30 1.40
C GLU A 101 -7.29 -10.36 -0.05
N THR A 102 -6.19 -9.67 -0.36
CA THR A 102 -5.58 -9.68 -1.69
C THR A 102 -4.14 -10.17 -1.65
N PRO A 103 -3.55 -10.58 -2.80
CA PRO A 103 -2.14 -10.96 -2.87
C PRO A 103 -1.17 -9.80 -2.58
N LEU A 104 -1.65 -8.56 -2.46
CA LEU A 104 -0.82 -7.37 -2.28
C LEU A 104 -0.02 -7.42 -0.99
N GLY A 105 -0.62 -7.79 0.16
CA GLY A 105 0.10 -7.81 1.44
C GLY A 105 1.28 -8.78 1.40
N ALA A 106 1.06 -9.99 0.88
CA ALA A 106 2.11 -10.98 0.68
C ALA A 106 3.18 -10.51 -0.33
N ALA A 107 2.77 -9.83 -1.40
CA ALA A 107 3.69 -9.25 -2.38
C ALA A 107 4.58 -8.15 -1.77
N VAL A 108 4.01 -7.26 -0.97
CA VAL A 108 4.74 -6.22 -0.24
C VAL A 108 5.78 -6.85 0.69
N ARG A 109 5.38 -7.86 1.48
CA ARG A 109 6.33 -8.61 2.34
C ARG A 109 7.46 -9.24 1.52
N ALA A 110 7.12 -9.92 0.43
CA ALA A 110 8.10 -10.59 -0.44
C ALA A 110 9.09 -9.62 -1.10
N LEU A 111 8.73 -8.35 -1.22
CA LEU A 111 9.56 -7.30 -1.84
C LEU A 111 10.21 -6.35 -0.83
N ALA A 112 9.93 -6.46 0.47
CA ALA A 112 10.45 -5.55 1.48
C ALA A 112 11.99 -5.45 1.45
N SER A 113 12.68 -6.60 1.37
CA SER A 113 14.15 -6.65 1.28
C SER A 113 14.72 -6.15 -0.06
N TYR A 114 13.86 -5.96 -1.06
CA TYR A 114 14.22 -5.49 -2.39
C TYR A 114 13.75 -4.06 -2.66
N ARG A 115 13.13 -3.38 -1.69
CA ARG A 115 12.56 -2.03 -1.83
C ARG A 115 13.52 -1.03 -2.47
N GLN A 116 14.82 -1.11 -2.16
CA GLN A 116 15.85 -0.20 -2.68
C GLN A 116 16.25 -0.46 -4.15
N LYS A 117 15.72 -1.50 -4.81
CA LYS A 117 15.92 -1.68 -6.25
C LYS A 117 15.16 -0.58 -7.01
N PRO A 118 15.76 0.05 -8.04
CA PRO A 118 15.14 1.19 -8.72
C PRO A 118 13.71 0.94 -9.22
N GLU A 119 13.43 -0.24 -9.78
CA GLU A 119 12.08 -0.56 -10.28
C GLU A 119 11.04 -0.67 -9.16
N PHE A 120 11.43 -1.08 -7.95
CA PHE A 120 10.52 -1.25 -6.82
C PHE A 120 10.42 0.02 -5.99
N ALA A 121 11.52 0.76 -5.84
CA ALA A 121 11.56 2.03 -5.11
C ALA A 121 10.50 3.00 -5.65
N VAL A 122 10.44 3.18 -6.97
CA VAL A 122 9.43 4.04 -7.61
C VAL A 122 8.01 3.66 -7.22
N VAL A 123 7.69 2.36 -7.26
CA VAL A 123 6.32 1.89 -6.95
C VAL A 123 5.99 2.05 -5.46
N PHE A 124 6.94 1.76 -4.57
CA PHE A 124 6.75 1.96 -3.13
C PHE A 124 6.62 3.44 -2.77
N ASP A 125 7.43 4.30 -3.38
CA ASP A 125 7.43 5.75 -3.12
C ASP A 125 6.15 6.40 -3.66
N GLU A 126 5.66 5.98 -4.83
CA GLU A 126 4.36 6.41 -5.36
C GLU A 126 3.20 5.97 -4.46
N ALA A 127 3.22 4.71 -4.01
CA ALA A 127 2.19 4.18 -3.10
C ALA A 127 2.20 4.93 -1.76
N GLU A 128 3.39 5.14 -1.17
CA GLU A 128 3.56 5.90 0.06
C GLU A 128 3.08 7.34 -0.12
N THR A 129 3.45 8.00 -1.22
CA THR A 129 2.99 9.37 -1.53
C THR A 129 1.47 9.47 -1.57
N GLY A 130 0.80 8.51 -2.21
CA GLY A 130 -0.66 8.43 -2.26
C GLY A 130 -1.27 8.22 -0.87
N GLN A 131 -0.67 7.34 -0.05
CA GLN A 131 -1.13 7.07 1.30
C GLN A 131 -0.99 8.30 2.22
N ARG A 132 0.15 8.98 2.14
CA ARG A 132 0.43 10.22 2.86
C ARG A 132 -0.52 11.33 2.43
N LEU A 133 -0.85 11.44 1.14
CA LEU A 133 -1.83 12.41 0.67
C LEU A 133 -3.23 12.16 1.27
N ALA A 134 -3.69 10.91 1.28
CA ALA A 134 -4.99 10.56 1.85
C ALA A 134 -5.05 10.88 3.36
N LEU A 135 -4.01 10.51 4.12
CA LEU A 135 -3.94 10.82 5.55
C LEU A 135 -3.85 12.32 5.83
N ARG A 136 -3.09 13.07 5.03
CA ARG A 136 -3.09 14.55 5.11
C ARG A 136 -4.49 15.12 4.90
N GLN A 137 -5.24 14.62 3.92
CA GLN A 137 -6.61 15.08 3.66
C GLN A 137 -7.57 14.81 4.82
N ILE A 138 -7.32 13.76 5.62
CA ILE A 138 -8.07 13.42 6.83
C ILE A 138 -7.68 14.33 8.00
N LEU A 139 -6.39 14.64 8.15
CA LEU A 139 -5.85 15.39 9.29
C LEU A 139 -5.86 16.91 9.11
N ILE A 140 -5.94 17.42 7.87
CA ILE A 140 -5.90 18.86 7.57
C ILE A 140 -7.14 19.59 8.11
N ALA A 141 -6.96 20.86 8.51
CA ALA A 141 -8.00 21.71 9.09
C ALA A 141 -8.59 21.15 10.41
N THR A 142 -7.76 20.42 11.15
CA THR A 142 -8.07 19.89 12.50
C THR A 142 -7.00 20.37 13.49
N PRO A 143 -7.22 20.28 14.81
CA PRO A 143 -6.17 20.55 15.80
C PRO A 143 -4.93 19.66 15.67
N PHE A 144 -4.98 18.60 14.84
CA PHE A 144 -3.91 17.62 14.64
C PHE A 144 -2.98 17.96 13.46
N GLU A 145 -3.08 19.17 12.91
CA GLU A 145 -2.17 19.65 11.87
C GLU A 145 -0.72 19.81 12.39
N ALA A 146 -0.57 20.17 13.66
CA ALA A 146 0.71 20.10 14.35
C ALA A 146 1.20 18.64 14.40
N ASP A 147 2.46 18.44 14.01
CA ASP A 147 3.11 17.13 13.92
C ASP A 147 2.40 16.13 12.99
N MET A 148 1.60 16.61 12.02
CA MET A 148 0.84 15.77 11.09
C MET A 148 1.71 14.71 10.39
N GLU A 149 2.91 15.08 9.94
CA GLU A 149 3.81 14.14 9.28
C GLU A 149 4.26 13.01 10.20
N THR A 150 4.60 13.34 11.45
CA THR A 150 4.97 12.37 12.49
C THR A 150 3.80 11.44 12.81
N ARG A 151 2.58 11.98 12.91
CA ARG A 151 1.35 11.18 13.13
C ARG A 151 1.15 10.18 11.99
N ILE A 152 1.38 10.61 10.75
CA ILE A 152 1.30 9.73 9.58
C ILE A 152 2.40 8.65 9.65
N ASP A 153 3.62 9.01 10.00
CA ASP A 153 4.72 8.06 10.14
C ASP A 153 4.42 7.00 11.20
N LEU A 154 3.79 7.36 12.32
CA LEU A 154 3.37 6.41 13.35
C LEU A 154 2.28 5.44 12.84
N LEU A 155 1.25 5.97 12.15
CA LEU A 155 0.15 5.15 11.62
C LEU A 155 0.63 4.18 10.53
N LEU A 156 1.33 4.68 9.52
CA LEU A 156 1.89 3.85 8.45
C LEU A 156 2.99 2.93 8.98
N GLY A 157 3.83 3.44 9.89
CA GLY A 157 4.89 2.68 10.53
C GLY A 157 4.34 1.44 11.22
N GLN A 158 3.31 1.55 12.04
CA GLN A 158 2.70 0.39 12.70
C GLN A 158 2.07 -0.60 11.72
N LEU A 159 1.36 -0.09 10.71
CA LEU A 159 0.72 -0.92 9.68
C LEU A 159 1.75 -1.75 8.91
N TYR A 160 2.80 -1.11 8.39
CA TYR A 160 3.86 -1.79 7.65
C TYR A 160 4.76 -2.62 8.56
N PHE A 161 4.96 -2.23 9.83
CA PHE A 161 5.74 -3.02 10.77
C PHE A 161 5.07 -4.37 11.04
N SER A 162 3.78 -4.36 11.33
CA SER A 162 2.99 -5.58 11.54
C SER A 162 3.00 -6.45 10.28
N LEU A 163 2.74 -5.84 9.12
CA LEU A 163 2.79 -6.53 7.84
C LEU A 163 4.15 -7.17 7.57
N VAL A 164 5.25 -6.43 7.66
CA VAL A 164 6.55 -6.88 7.17
C VAL A 164 7.31 -7.73 8.20
N PHE A 165 7.25 -7.35 9.48
CA PHE A 165 8.06 -7.98 10.52
C PHE A 165 7.33 -9.04 11.33
N HIS A 166 6.05 -8.82 11.67
CA HIS A 166 5.24 -9.84 12.35
C HIS A 166 4.61 -10.83 11.36
N GLY A 167 4.37 -10.39 10.12
CA GLY A 167 3.73 -11.21 9.10
C GLY A 167 2.22 -11.32 9.25
N ASP A 168 1.63 -10.51 10.12
CA ASP A 168 0.19 -10.41 10.36
C ASP A 168 -0.36 -9.07 9.84
N ILE A 169 -1.64 -8.82 10.08
CA ILE A 169 -2.35 -7.61 9.67
C ILE A 169 -2.95 -6.99 10.93
N LEU A 170 -2.90 -5.65 11.03
CA LEU A 170 -3.52 -4.94 12.14
C LEU A 170 -5.01 -5.31 12.26
N ASN A 171 -5.41 -5.73 13.45
CA ASN A 171 -6.81 -5.99 13.74
C ASN A 171 -7.54 -4.68 14.12
N ALA A 172 -8.85 -4.75 14.31
CA ALA A 172 -9.66 -3.58 14.63
C ALA A 172 -9.24 -2.89 15.95
N ASP A 173 -8.89 -3.67 16.98
CA ASP A 173 -8.49 -3.14 18.28
C ASP A 173 -7.14 -2.43 18.21
N ASP A 174 -6.19 -2.96 17.42
CA ASP A 174 -4.91 -2.31 17.18
C ASP A 174 -5.11 -0.97 16.46
N ILE A 175 -5.96 -0.95 15.41
CA ILE A 175 -6.28 0.27 14.66
C ILE A 175 -6.91 1.32 15.58
N GLU A 176 -7.89 0.94 16.40
CA GLU A 176 -8.51 1.85 17.37
C GLU A 176 -7.48 2.39 18.36
N THR A 177 -6.62 1.53 18.89
CA THR A 177 -5.60 1.92 19.85
C THR A 177 -4.62 2.91 19.24
N SER A 178 -4.16 2.67 18.00
CA SER A 178 -3.29 3.59 17.26
C SER A 178 -3.95 4.94 17.05
N ILE A 179 -5.23 4.97 16.67
CA ILE A 179 -5.98 6.22 16.47
C ILE A 179 -6.07 7.00 17.78
N HIS A 180 -6.43 6.35 18.89
CA HIS A 180 -6.51 7.03 20.18
C HIS A 180 -5.17 7.60 20.63
N LEU A 181 -4.08 6.84 20.47
CA LEU A 181 -2.72 7.28 20.81
C LEU A 181 -2.28 8.44 19.94
N VAL A 182 -2.45 8.33 18.62
CA VAL A 182 -2.04 9.36 17.68
C VAL A 182 -2.85 10.62 17.91
N LEU A 183 -4.18 10.54 18.04
CA LEU A 183 -5.02 11.72 18.28
C LEU A 183 -4.91 12.30 19.71
N GLY A 184 -4.10 11.70 20.60
CA GLY A 184 -3.98 12.16 21.98
C GLY A 184 -5.29 12.05 22.76
N LEU A 185 -6.16 11.13 22.37
CA LEU A 185 -7.44 10.84 23.05
C LEU A 185 -7.24 9.95 24.28
N VAL A 186 -6.00 9.53 24.55
CA VAL A 186 -5.63 8.95 25.84
C VAL A 186 -5.65 10.08 26.86
N ALA A 187 -6.49 9.94 27.90
CA ALA A 187 -6.51 10.89 29.00
C ALA A 187 -5.07 11.16 29.47
N PRO A 188 -4.70 12.43 29.77
CA PRO A 188 -3.42 12.70 30.42
C PRO A 188 -3.31 11.76 31.60
N ARG A 189 -2.20 11.01 31.73
CA ARG A 189 -1.93 10.33 32.99
C ARG A 189 -2.00 11.44 34.04
N ASP A 190 -2.90 11.30 35.02
CA ASP A 190 -2.96 12.23 36.14
C ASP A 190 -1.51 12.49 36.59
N PRO A 191 -1.08 13.76 36.72
CA PRO A 191 0.26 14.03 37.18
C PRO A 191 0.44 13.23 38.47
N ALA A 192 1.50 12.41 38.52
CA ALA A 192 1.82 11.67 39.73
C ALA A 192 1.77 12.67 40.89
N PRO A 193 1.01 12.38 41.97
CA PRO A 193 0.85 13.34 43.05
C PRO A 193 2.23 13.78 43.49
N PHE A 194 2.47 15.10 43.47
CA PHE A 194 3.73 15.68 43.90
C PHE A 194 3.97 15.24 45.34
N SER A 195 4.79 14.21 45.54
CA SER A 195 5.31 13.87 46.85
C SER A 195 6.24 15.03 47.20
N GLY A 196 5.79 15.92 48.09
CA GLY A 196 6.49 17.13 48.47
C GLY A 196 7.99 16.90 48.68
N LEU A 197 8.78 17.96 48.46
CA LEU A 197 10.22 17.92 48.69
C LEU A 197 10.48 17.33 50.09
N PRO A 198 11.36 16.31 50.22
CA PRO A 198 11.71 15.79 51.53
C PRO A 198 12.40 16.90 52.34
N GLY A 199 11.70 17.45 53.33
CA GLY A 199 12.28 18.32 54.37
C GLY A 199 11.79 19.77 54.45
N THR A 200 10.49 20.05 54.34
CA THR A 200 9.89 21.29 54.87
C THR A 200 8.88 20.99 55.96
#